data_AF-A0A098S621-F1
#
_entry.id   AF-A0A098S621-F1
#
_cell.length_a   1.000
_cell.length_b   1.000
_cell.length_c   1.000
_cell.angle_alpha   90.00
_cell.angle_beta   90.00
_cell.angle_gamma   90.00
#
_symmetry.space_group_name_H-M   'P 1'
#
loop_
_entity.id
_entity.type
_entity.pdbx_description
1 polymer ?
#
loop_
_entity_poly.entity_id
_entity_poly.type
_entity_poly.pdbx_seq_one_letter_code
_entity_poly.pdbx_strand_id
1 'polypeptide(L)'
;MKFYNAVKEMRMMKVAKMNCIAAFSLLLLCRCNMAELQPPNYCQMLSNDQAHVNYDKSDANYLSDKAKRHEIFRNNFFEIMEYASKEGFPQINVKQPAPDSCMQRAITITFIHIAQSDVTIFFDRKIKRLLQQEIQKGNLPPNLIAKSIAIMLRTNELCRQTKVDLLQFVKDLAIDSEVVQGDTLSEMLKQKEPIACE
;
A
#
# COMPACT_ATOMS: atom_id res chain seq x y z
N MET A 1 64.26 -11.60 -40.10
CA MET A 1 63.68 -10.86 -38.96
C MET A 1 62.17 -10.55 -39.11
N LYS A 2 61.37 -11.41 -39.78
CA LYS A 2 59.90 -11.21 -39.95
C LYS A 2 59.04 -12.27 -39.23
N PHE A 3 59.61 -13.43 -38.90
CA PHE A 3 58.87 -14.54 -38.25
C PHE A 3 58.64 -14.35 -36.75
N TYR A 4 59.45 -13.54 -36.06
CA TYR A 4 59.34 -13.34 -34.61
C TYR A 4 58.15 -12.44 -34.20
N ASN A 5 57.70 -11.54 -35.08
CA ASN A 5 56.60 -10.62 -34.76
C ASN A 5 55.23 -11.28 -34.87
N ALA A 6 55.04 -12.21 -35.82
CA ALA A 6 53.75 -12.89 -36.03
C ALA A 6 53.37 -13.84 -34.88
N VAL A 7 54.34 -14.47 -34.22
CA VAL A 7 54.10 -15.38 -33.09
C VAL A 7 53.71 -14.61 -31.82
N LYS A 8 54.21 -13.38 -31.66
CA LYS A 8 53.92 -12.51 -30.51
C LYS A 8 52.49 -11.95 -30.56
N GLU A 9 52.00 -11.59 -31.74
CA GLU A 9 50.61 -11.12 -31.93
C GLU A 9 49.57 -12.23 -31.75
N MET A 10 49.83 -13.44 -32.24
CA MET A 10 48.93 -14.59 -32.04
C MET A 10 48.77 -15.01 -30.57
N ARG A 11 49.82 -14.85 -29.75
CA ARG A 11 49.73 -15.10 -28.29
C ARG A 11 48.94 -14.02 -27.57
N MET A 12 49.11 -12.74 -27.92
CA MET A 12 48.35 -11.64 -27.28
C MET A 12 46.85 -11.70 -27.58
N MET A 13 46.44 -12.09 -28.79
CA MET A 13 45.02 -12.27 -29.14
C MET A 13 44.34 -13.41 -28.37
N LYS A 14 45.07 -14.49 -28.03
CA LYS A 14 44.52 -15.60 -27.23
C LYS A 14 44.33 -15.21 -25.76
N VAL A 15 45.26 -14.44 -25.18
CA VAL A 15 45.17 -13.98 -23.79
C VAL A 15 44.05 -12.94 -23.61
N ALA A 16 43.88 -12.02 -24.56
CA ALA A 16 42.81 -11.02 -24.52
C ALA A 16 41.39 -11.64 -24.61
N LYS A 17 41.21 -12.70 -25.42
CA LYS A 17 39.92 -13.41 -25.52
C LYS A 17 39.58 -14.20 -24.26
N MET A 18 40.57 -14.74 -23.55
CA MET A 18 40.35 -15.54 -22.33
C MET A 18 39.94 -14.68 -21.12
N ASN A 19 40.41 -13.42 -21.06
CA ASN A 19 40.05 -12.49 -19.99
C ASN A 19 38.61 -11.93 -20.11
N CYS A 20 38.07 -11.79 -21.32
CA CYS A 20 36.68 -11.33 -21.51
C CYS A 20 35.64 -12.37 -21.10
N ILE A 21 35.93 -13.67 -21.29
CA ILE A 21 35.02 -14.76 -20.92
C ILE A 21 34.94 -14.89 -19.39
N ALA A 22 36.09 -14.78 -18.70
CA ALA A 22 36.13 -14.82 -17.23
C ALA A 22 35.37 -13.65 -16.59
N ALA A 23 35.42 -12.44 -17.16
CA ALA A 23 34.67 -11.28 -16.67
C ALA A 23 33.15 -11.44 -16.86
N PHE A 24 32.70 -12.06 -17.95
CA PHE A 24 31.28 -12.36 -18.19
C PHE A 24 30.76 -13.46 -17.24
N SER A 25 31.58 -14.46 -16.93
CA SER A 25 31.25 -15.50 -15.94
C SER A 25 31.21 -14.96 -14.51
N LEU A 26 32.04 -13.96 -14.18
CA LEU A 26 32.00 -13.30 -12.86
C LEU A 26 30.77 -12.39 -12.69
N LEU A 27 30.31 -11.74 -13.77
CA LEU A 27 29.06 -10.96 -13.80
C LEU A 27 27.80 -11.84 -13.64
N LEU A 28 27.84 -13.09 -14.13
CA LEU A 28 26.73 -14.05 -13.94
C LEU A 28 26.65 -14.62 -12.52
N LEU A 29 27.75 -14.61 -11.76
CA LEU A 29 27.81 -15.06 -10.37
C LEU A 29 27.57 -13.95 -9.35
N CYS A 30 27.58 -12.67 -9.77
CA CYS A 30 27.05 -11.54 -9.02
C CYS A 30 25.53 -11.38 -9.20
N ARG A 31 24.78 -12.49 -9.33
CA ARG A 31 23.38 -12.48 -8.90
C ARG A 31 23.40 -12.36 -7.39
N CYS A 32 23.42 -11.12 -6.92
CA CYS A 32 23.08 -10.78 -5.55
C CYS A 32 21.88 -11.65 -5.16
N ASN A 33 22.00 -12.39 -4.05
CA ASN A 33 20.86 -12.87 -3.29
C ASN A 33 20.06 -11.63 -2.85
N MET A 34 19.33 -11.02 -3.79
CA MET A 34 18.26 -10.10 -3.47
C MET A 34 17.22 -11.02 -2.86
N ALA A 35 17.22 -11.10 -1.53
CA ALA A 35 16.14 -11.75 -0.81
C ALA A 35 14.85 -11.08 -1.30
N GLU A 36 14.05 -11.82 -2.05
CA GLU A 36 12.78 -11.35 -2.58
C GLU A 36 11.93 -10.91 -1.39
N LEU A 37 11.48 -9.65 -1.39
CA LEU A 37 10.67 -9.14 -0.31
C LEU A 37 9.38 -9.96 -0.27
N GLN A 38 9.20 -10.70 0.83
CA GLN A 38 8.02 -11.54 0.98
C GLN A 38 6.78 -10.66 1.14
N PRO A 39 5.66 -10.99 0.48
CA PRO A 39 4.42 -10.27 0.67
C PRO A 39 3.93 -10.43 2.12
N PRO A 40 3.21 -9.43 2.66
CA PRO A 40 2.55 -9.54 3.95
C PRO A 40 1.69 -10.80 4.05
N ASN A 41 1.64 -11.42 5.23
CA ASN A 41 0.76 -12.56 5.46
C ASN A 41 -0.68 -12.08 5.67
N TYR A 42 -1.39 -11.83 4.57
CA TYR A 42 -2.74 -11.27 4.61
C TYR A 42 -3.78 -12.15 5.30
N CYS A 43 -3.61 -13.49 5.30
CA CYS A 43 -4.51 -14.36 6.06
C CYS A 43 -4.28 -14.22 7.57
N GLN A 44 -3.02 -14.08 7.98
CA GLN A 44 -2.70 -13.81 9.39
C GLN A 44 -3.21 -12.43 9.83
N MET A 45 -3.09 -11.41 8.98
CA MET A 45 -3.67 -10.08 9.26
C MET A 45 -5.16 -10.19 9.57
N LEU A 46 -5.94 -10.86 8.71
CA LEU A 46 -7.37 -11.06 8.94
C LEU A 46 -7.70 -11.86 10.19
N SER A 47 -6.90 -12.89 10.50
CA SER A 47 -7.09 -13.68 11.72
C SER A 47 -6.90 -12.81 12.97
N ASN A 48 -5.85 -11.99 12.98
CA ASN A 48 -5.55 -11.05 14.06
C ASN A 48 -6.64 -9.97 14.19
N ASP A 49 -7.20 -9.52 13.07
CA ASP A 49 -8.26 -8.50 13.04
C ASP A 49 -9.53 -8.93 13.80
N GLN A 50 -9.81 -10.24 13.84
CA GLN A 50 -10.98 -10.82 14.52
C GLN A 50 -10.72 -11.13 16.01
N ALA A 51 -9.45 -11.26 16.42
CA ALA A 51 -9.09 -11.70 17.78
C ALA A 51 -9.49 -10.71 18.88
N HIS A 52 -9.71 -9.44 18.54
CA HIS A 52 -10.04 -8.35 19.48
C HIS A 52 -11.37 -7.66 19.16
N VAL A 53 -12.28 -8.35 18.48
CA VAL A 53 -13.61 -7.83 18.20
C VAL A 53 -14.46 -7.94 19.47
N ASN A 54 -14.66 -6.82 20.15
CA ASN A 54 -15.53 -6.70 21.32
C ASN A 54 -16.59 -5.61 21.08
N TYR A 55 -17.86 -6.02 20.97
CA TYR A 55 -18.99 -5.10 20.78
C TYR A 55 -19.68 -4.70 22.08
N ASP A 56 -19.36 -5.38 23.19
CA ASP A 56 -19.99 -5.12 24.48
C ASP A 56 -19.29 -3.94 25.17
N LYS A 57 -19.92 -2.76 25.11
CA LYS A 57 -19.42 -1.54 25.77
C LYS A 57 -19.39 -1.64 27.29
N SER A 58 -20.08 -2.63 27.87
CA SER A 58 -20.08 -2.86 29.32
C SER A 58 -18.95 -3.79 29.79
N ASP A 59 -18.27 -4.47 28.86
CA ASP A 59 -17.10 -5.29 29.18
C ASP A 59 -15.94 -4.39 29.66
N ALA A 60 -15.30 -4.78 30.77
CA ALA A 60 -14.16 -4.06 31.34
C ALA A 60 -12.97 -3.92 30.37
N ASN A 61 -12.83 -4.85 29.43
CA ASN A 61 -11.77 -4.87 28.43
C ASN A 61 -12.12 -4.10 27.15
N TYR A 62 -13.38 -3.64 26.97
CA TYR A 62 -13.85 -3.01 25.74
C TYR A 62 -12.91 -1.92 25.20
N LEU A 63 -12.49 -0.99 26.07
CA LEU A 63 -11.58 0.09 25.69
C LEU A 63 -10.18 -0.44 25.32
N SER A 64 -9.69 -1.44 26.04
CA SER A 64 -8.37 -2.02 25.80
C SER A 64 -8.33 -2.84 24.52
N ASP A 65 -9.39 -3.59 24.22
CA ASP A 65 -9.54 -4.36 22.98
C ASP A 65 -9.69 -3.43 21.78
N LYS A 66 -10.47 -2.35 21.93
CA LYS A 66 -10.59 -1.30 20.91
C LYS A 66 -9.22 -0.67 20.60
N ALA A 67 -8.42 -0.37 21.62
CA ALA A 67 -7.07 0.19 21.43
C ALA A 67 -6.12 -0.80 20.73
N LYS A 68 -6.08 -2.06 21.17
CA LYS A 68 -5.28 -3.12 20.53
C LYS A 68 -5.66 -3.31 19.06
N ARG A 69 -6.98 -3.33 18.78
CA ARG A 69 -7.48 -3.46 17.42
C ARG A 69 -7.07 -2.28 16.53
N HIS A 70 -7.10 -1.06 17.06
CA HIS A 70 -6.58 0.11 16.33
C HIS A 70 -5.09 -0.04 16.01
N GLU A 71 -4.28 -0.48 16.98
CA GLU A 71 -2.84 -0.71 16.79
C GLU A 71 -2.57 -1.79 15.73
N ILE A 72 -3.31 -2.91 15.75
CA ILE A 72 -3.21 -3.97 14.74
C ILE A 72 -3.47 -3.42 13.34
N PHE A 73 -4.55 -2.67 13.14
CA PHE A 73 -4.84 -2.09 11.83
C PHE A 73 -3.81 -1.05 11.40
N ARG A 74 -3.28 -0.26 12.34
CA ARG A 74 -2.20 0.69 12.06
C ARG A 74 -0.94 -0.03 11.59
N ASN A 75 -0.55 -1.10 12.25
CA ASN A 75 0.62 -1.91 11.89
C ASN A 75 0.41 -2.59 10.52
N ASN A 76 -0.75 -3.22 10.30
CA ASN A 76 -1.10 -3.82 9.02
C ASN A 76 -1.05 -2.80 7.89
N PHE A 77 -1.56 -1.58 8.11
CA PHE A 77 -1.51 -0.51 7.12
C PHE A 77 -0.09 -0.14 6.73
N PHE A 78 0.79 0.08 7.72
CA PHE A 78 2.18 0.42 7.42
C PHE A 78 2.96 -0.73 6.77
N GLU A 79 2.67 -1.98 7.12
CA GLU A 79 3.25 -3.15 6.46
C GLU A 79 2.83 -3.22 4.99
N ILE A 80 1.54 -2.97 4.68
CA ILE A 80 1.03 -2.90 3.30
C ILE A 80 1.69 -1.73 2.54
N MET A 81 1.80 -0.56 3.16
CA MET A 81 2.43 0.63 2.54
C MET A 81 3.93 0.42 2.30
N GLU A 82 4.63 -0.21 3.24
CA GLU A 82 6.05 -0.54 3.09
C GLU A 82 6.26 -1.51 1.93
N TYR A 83 5.47 -2.59 1.87
CA TYR A 83 5.53 -3.53 0.76
C TYR A 83 5.22 -2.83 -0.57
N ALA A 84 4.14 -2.04 -0.63
CA ALA A 84 3.77 -1.32 -1.84
C ALA A 84 4.82 -0.31 -2.30
N SER A 85 5.59 0.28 -1.38
CA SER A 85 6.66 1.21 -1.71
C SER A 85 7.87 0.55 -2.40
N LYS A 86 8.03 -0.77 -2.22
CA LYS A 86 9.17 -1.54 -2.74
C LYS A 86 8.77 -2.37 -3.97
N GLU A 87 7.66 -3.09 -3.89
CA GLU A 87 7.22 -4.06 -4.90
C GLU A 87 5.99 -3.60 -5.70
N GLY A 88 5.39 -2.45 -5.33
CA GLY A 88 4.13 -1.99 -5.87
C GLY A 88 2.92 -2.53 -5.10
N PHE A 89 1.78 -1.87 -5.23
CA PHE A 89 0.56 -2.28 -4.56
C PHE A 89 0.08 -3.61 -5.15
N PRO A 90 -0.28 -4.60 -4.32
CA PRO A 90 -0.81 -5.86 -4.82
C PRO A 90 -2.08 -5.60 -5.64
N GLN A 91 -2.15 -6.13 -6.86
CA GLN A 91 -3.33 -5.95 -7.69
C GLN A 91 -4.54 -6.65 -7.05
N ILE A 92 -5.56 -5.86 -6.74
CA ILE A 92 -6.80 -6.33 -6.11
C ILE A 92 -7.97 -6.19 -7.09
N ASN A 93 -8.75 -7.27 -7.27
CA ASN A 93 -9.96 -7.22 -8.09
C ASN A 93 -11.20 -6.88 -7.25
N VAL A 94 -11.40 -5.58 -7.03
CA VAL A 94 -12.55 -5.01 -6.30
C VAL A 94 -13.93 -5.24 -6.94
N LYS A 95 -14.00 -5.80 -8.17
CA LYS A 95 -15.26 -6.09 -8.88
C LYS A 95 -15.83 -7.48 -8.59
N GLN A 96 -15.09 -8.36 -7.90
CA GLN A 96 -15.63 -9.66 -7.53
C GLN A 96 -16.57 -9.55 -6.32
N PRO A 97 -17.79 -10.13 -6.39
CA PRO A 97 -18.83 -9.99 -5.36
C PRO A 97 -18.45 -10.68 -4.03
N ALA A 98 -17.48 -11.58 -4.05
CA ALA A 98 -16.75 -12.02 -2.88
C ALA A 98 -15.26 -11.66 -3.08
N PRO A 99 -14.62 -10.91 -2.17
CA PRO A 99 -13.18 -10.78 -2.18
C PRO A 99 -12.61 -12.16 -1.84
N ASP A 100 -12.27 -12.93 -2.88
CA ASP A 100 -12.00 -14.36 -2.79
C ASP A 100 -10.61 -14.68 -2.22
N SER A 101 -9.76 -13.67 -1.99
CA SER A 101 -8.46 -13.83 -1.35
C SER A 101 -8.37 -13.11 0.01
N CYS A 102 -7.62 -13.70 0.94
CA CYS A 102 -7.24 -13.05 2.20
C CYS A 102 -6.64 -11.66 1.94
N MET A 103 -5.84 -11.51 0.88
CA MET A 103 -5.21 -10.25 0.49
C MET A 103 -6.21 -9.13 0.28
N GLN A 104 -7.20 -9.35 -0.58
CA GLN A 104 -8.19 -8.32 -0.87
C GLN A 104 -9.02 -7.95 0.37
N ARG A 105 -9.41 -8.95 1.17
CA ARG A 105 -10.14 -8.72 2.43
C ARG A 105 -9.31 -7.95 3.45
N ALA A 106 -8.06 -8.36 3.69
CA ALA A 106 -7.15 -7.74 4.64
C ALA A 106 -6.93 -6.27 4.31
N ILE A 107 -6.61 -5.99 3.04
CA ILE A 107 -6.39 -4.62 2.54
C ILE A 107 -7.67 -3.79 2.70
N THR A 108 -8.81 -4.33 2.27
CA THR A 108 -10.09 -3.59 2.32
C THR A 108 -10.47 -3.21 3.74
N ILE A 109 -10.44 -4.19 4.66
CA ILE A 109 -10.81 -3.97 6.06
C ILE A 109 -9.80 -3.03 6.73
N THR A 110 -8.50 -3.19 6.45
CA THR A 110 -7.47 -2.30 6.98
C THR A 110 -7.68 -0.85 6.55
N PHE A 111 -7.91 -0.58 5.27
CA PHE A 111 -8.14 0.79 4.78
C PHE A 111 -9.41 1.41 5.37
N ILE A 112 -10.49 0.64 5.51
CA ILE A 112 -11.72 1.09 6.18
C ILE A 112 -11.43 1.47 7.63
N HIS A 113 -10.72 0.62 8.37
CA HIS A 113 -10.42 0.89 9.77
C HIS A 113 -9.50 2.08 9.96
N ILE A 114 -8.50 2.25 9.11
CA ILE A 114 -7.64 3.44 9.16
C ILE A 114 -8.45 4.70 8.88
N ALA A 115 -9.31 4.69 7.87
CA ALA A 115 -10.20 5.83 7.63
C ALA A 115 -11.05 6.14 8.88
N GLN A 116 -11.67 5.13 9.49
CA GLN A 116 -12.53 5.31 10.67
C GLN A 116 -11.80 5.68 11.95
N SER A 117 -10.51 5.38 12.11
CA SER A 117 -9.82 5.55 13.39
C SER A 117 -8.74 6.63 13.38
N ASP A 118 -8.05 6.80 12.26
CA ASP A 118 -7.05 7.84 12.06
C ASP A 118 -6.93 8.17 10.57
N VAL A 119 -7.93 8.88 10.04
CA VAL A 119 -7.94 9.31 8.63
C VAL A 119 -6.74 10.18 8.27
N THR A 120 -6.11 10.83 9.25
CA THR A 120 -5.01 11.77 9.02
C THR A 120 -3.75 11.09 8.48
N ILE A 121 -3.61 9.77 8.68
CA ILE A 121 -2.53 8.96 8.09
C ILE A 121 -2.52 9.09 6.56
N PHE A 122 -3.70 9.17 5.92
CA PHE A 122 -3.78 9.33 4.47
C PHE A 122 -3.20 10.66 3.98
N PHE A 123 -3.16 11.68 4.84
CA PHE A 123 -2.66 13.01 4.48
C PHE A 123 -1.14 13.12 4.59
N ASP A 124 -0.46 12.12 5.17
CA ASP A 124 1.00 12.07 5.16
C ASP A 124 1.54 12.15 3.73
N ARG A 125 2.57 12.97 3.56
CA ARG A 125 3.11 13.28 2.22
C ARG A 125 3.63 12.03 1.51
N LYS A 126 4.28 11.12 2.23
CA LYS A 126 4.84 9.89 1.64
C LYS A 126 3.71 8.93 1.27
N ILE A 127 2.76 8.73 2.17
CA ILE A 127 1.58 7.88 1.92
C ILE A 127 0.77 8.41 0.74
N LYS A 128 0.38 9.69 0.74
CA LYS A 128 -0.37 10.31 -0.34
C LYS A 128 0.32 10.15 -1.70
N ARG A 129 1.63 10.39 -1.75
CA ARG A 129 2.42 10.23 -2.98
C ARG A 129 2.44 8.78 -3.45
N LEU A 130 2.63 7.83 -2.55
CA LEU A 130 2.62 6.40 -2.89
C LEU A 130 1.24 5.99 -3.45
N LEU A 131 0.15 6.34 -2.76
CA LEU A 131 -1.21 6.03 -3.22
C LEU A 131 -1.48 6.61 -4.61
N GLN A 132 -1.08 7.87 -4.85
CA GLN A 132 -1.23 8.52 -6.15
C GLN A 132 -0.46 7.76 -7.26
N GLN A 133 0.78 7.34 -6.97
CA GLN A 133 1.59 6.58 -7.91
C GLN A 133 0.97 5.21 -8.23
N GLU A 134 0.47 4.49 -7.22
CA GLU A 134 -0.11 3.17 -7.41
C GLU A 134 -1.47 3.22 -8.12
N ILE A 135 -2.23 4.30 -7.95
CA ILE A 135 -3.42 4.58 -8.77
C ILE A 135 -3.03 4.82 -10.23
N GLN A 136 -2.03 5.68 -10.49
CA GLN A 136 -1.58 5.99 -11.85
C GLN A 136 -1.02 4.78 -12.59
N LYS A 137 -0.35 3.87 -11.87
CA LYS A 137 0.12 2.58 -12.41
C LYS A 137 -1.02 1.57 -12.63
N GLY A 138 -2.20 1.81 -12.08
CA GLY A 138 -3.34 0.88 -12.14
C GLY A 138 -3.28 -0.28 -11.15
N ASN A 139 -2.35 -0.25 -10.19
CA ASN A 139 -2.19 -1.29 -9.16
C ASN A 139 -3.18 -1.13 -8.00
N LEU A 140 -3.52 0.12 -7.68
CA LEU A 140 -4.48 0.48 -6.64
C LEU A 140 -5.76 1.02 -7.28
N PRO A 141 -6.91 0.33 -7.15
CA PRO A 141 -8.16 0.87 -7.65
C PRO A 141 -8.61 2.06 -6.79
N PRO A 142 -8.91 3.22 -7.40
CA PRO A 142 -9.28 4.44 -6.66
C PRO A 142 -10.51 4.24 -5.76
N ASN A 143 -11.44 3.37 -6.20
CA ASN A 143 -12.65 3.07 -5.47
C ASN A 143 -12.42 2.43 -4.09
N LEU A 144 -11.27 1.81 -3.82
CA LEU A 144 -10.95 1.25 -2.50
C LEU A 144 -10.84 2.36 -1.47
N ILE A 145 -10.08 3.41 -1.80
CA ILE A 145 -9.91 4.58 -0.93
C ILE A 145 -11.25 5.30 -0.80
N ALA A 146 -11.96 5.49 -1.91
CA ALA A 146 -13.27 6.14 -1.93
C ALA A 146 -14.28 5.43 -1.01
N LYS A 147 -14.42 4.10 -1.12
CA LYS A 147 -15.31 3.31 -0.26
C LYS A 147 -14.92 3.42 1.22
N SER A 148 -13.63 3.42 1.52
CA SER A 148 -13.13 3.53 2.89
C SER A 148 -13.50 4.88 3.52
N ILE A 149 -13.29 5.96 2.78
CA ILE A 149 -13.70 7.32 3.20
C ILE A 149 -15.22 7.40 3.35
N ALA A 150 -15.98 6.91 2.37
CA ALA A 150 -17.44 6.93 2.42
C ALA A 150 -18.00 6.22 3.66
N ILE A 151 -17.41 5.08 4.05
CA ILE A 151 -17.79 4.36 5.28
C ILE A 151 -17.45 5.19 6.53
N MET A 152 -16.27 5.80 6.59
CA MET A 152 -15.89 6.71 7.68
C MET A 152 -16.88 7.86 7.81
N LEU A 153 -17.24 8.53 6.70
CA LEU A 153 -18.17 9.67 6.72
C LEU A 153 -19.53 9.35 7.33
N ARG A 154 -19.96 8.09 7.26
CA ARG A 154 -21.23 7.64 7.84
C ARG A 154 -21.12 7.25 9.31
N THR A 155 -19.93 6.86 9.75
CA THR A 155 -19.71 6.27 11.08
C THR A 155 -19.04 7.22 12.06
N ASN A 156 -18.44 8.30 11.56
CA ASN A 156 -17.70 9.26 12.36
C ASN A 156 -18.26 10.67 12.23
N GLU A 157 -18.06 11.47 13.28
CA GLU A 157 -18.09 12.92 13.20
C GLU A 157 -16.75 13.43 12.66
N LEU A 158 -16.77 14.59 12.00
CA LEU A 158 -15.57 15.17 11.40
C LEU A 158 -15.29 16.55 12.00
N CYS A 159 -14.05 16.74 12.43
CA CYS A 159 -13.53 18.06 12.73
C CYS A 159 -13.48 18.91 11.46
N ARG A 160 -13.72 20.22 11.60
CA ARG A 160 -13.68 21.17 10.48
C ARG A 160 -12.38 21.09 9.67
N GLN A 161 -11.22 21.05 10.35
CA GLN A 161 -9.92 20.97 9.67
C GLN A 161 -9.77 19.64 8.90
N THR A 162 -10.09 18.52 9.54
CA THR A 162 -10.04 17.20 8.91
C THR A 162 -10.92 17.13 7.66
N LYS A 163 -12.09 17.78 7.66
CA LYS A 163 -12.95 17.87 6.48
C LYS A 163 -12.27 18.62 5.32
N VAL A 164 -11.58 19.73 5.60
CA VAL A 164 -10.84 20.50 4.60
C VAL A 164 -9.69 19.67 4.02
N ASP A 165 -8.91 19.03 4.88
CA ASP A 165 -7.78 18.20 4.45
C ASP A 165 -8.24 16.99 3.64
N LEU A 166 -9.36 16.38 4.03
CA LEU A 166 -9.98 15.27 3.31
C LEU A 166 -10.47 15.68 1.93
N LEU A 167 -11.10 16.87 1.80
CA LEU A 167 -11.50 17.44 0.52
C LEU A 167 -10.29 17.68 -0.41
N GLN A 168 -9.17 18.14 0.14
CA GLN A 168 -7.95 18.31 -0.64
C GLN A 168 -7.37 16.95 -1.05
N PHE A 169 -7.35 15.98 -0.14
CA PHE A 169 -6.87 14.63 -0.38
C PHE A 169 -7.63 13.92 -1.51
N VAL A 170 -8.97 13.95 -1.50
CA VAL A 170 -9.77 13.30 -2.56
C VAL A 170 -9.55 13.94 -3.93
N LYS A 171 -9.33 15.26 -3.98
CA LYS A 171 -8.97 15.97 -5.22
C LYS A 171 -7.57 15.60 -5.71
N ASP A 172 -6.59 15.57 -4.81
CA ASP A 172 -5.20 15.23 -5.13
C ASP A 172 -5.07 13.82 -5.74
N LEU A 173 -5.93 12.89 -5.30
CA LEU A 173 -6.00 11.52 -5.83
C LEU A 173 -6.96 11.36 -7.01
N ALA A 174 -7.66 12.43 -7.43
CA ALA A 174 -8.70 12.38 -8.46
C ALA A 174 -9.79 11.33 -8.19
N ILE A 175 -10.24 11.23 -6.94
CA ILE A 175 -11.29 10.28 -6.49
C ILE A 175 -12.57 10.97 -6.02
N ASP A 176 -12.67 12.29 -6.21
CA ASP A 176 -13.80 13.10 -5.78
C ASP A 176 -15.10 12.79 -6.56
N SER A 177 -14.97 12.28 -7.78
CA SER A 177 -16.07 11.82 -8.65
C SER A 177 -16.44 10.34 -8.48
N GLU A 178 -15.73 9.59 -7.63
CA GLU A 178 -16.06 8.19 -7.39
C GLU A 178 -17.44 8.06 -6.74
N VAL A 179 -18.32 7.28 -7.36
CA VAL A 179 -19.68 7.04 -6.87
C VAL A 179 -19.67 5.84 -5.93
N VAL A 180 -20.07 6.07 -4.68
CA VAL A 180 -20.20 5.04 -3.66
C VAL A 180 -21.63 5.01 -3.16
N GLN A 181 -22.37 3.97 -3.58
CA GLN A 181 -23.76 3.74 -3.17
C GLN A 181 -24.73 4.88 -3.53
N GLY A 182 -24.57 5.48 -4.71
CA GLY A 182 -25.50 6.46 -5.28
C GLY A 182 -25.02 7.90 -5.18
N ASP A 183 -24.10 8.20 -4.26
CA ASP A 183 -23.53 9.55 -4.08
C ASP A 183 -22.04 9.57 -4.44
N THR A 184 -21.56 10.73 -4.90
CA THR A 184 -20.12 11.02 -4.99
C THR A 184 -19.54 11.31 -3.61
N LEU A 185 -18.23 11.09 -3.42
CA LEU A 185 -17.54 11.51 -2.19
C LEU A 185 -17.73 13.01 -1.90
N SER A 186 -17.73 13.83 -2.94
CA SER A 186 -17.95 15.27 -2.83
C SER A 186 -19.33 15.60 -2.25
N GLU A 187 -20.38 14.89 -2.66
CA GLU A 187 -21.73 15.07 -2.12
C GLU A 187 -21.82 14.61 -0.67
N MET A 188 -21.26 13.44 -0.36
CA MET A 188 -21.21 12.93 1.02
C MET A 188 -20.49 13.90 1.98
N LEU A 189 -19.37 14.48 1.53
CA LEU A 189 -18.62 15.47 2.29
C LEU A 189 -19.39 16.77 2.49
N LYS A 190 -20.15 17.23 1.49
CA LYS A 190 -20.99 18.44 1.63
C LYS A 190 -22.09 18.24 2.66
N GLN A 191 -22.73 17.08 2.66
CA GLN A 191 -23.82 16.74 3.60
C GLN A 191 -23.34 16.58 5.05
N LYS A 192 -22.06 16.26 5.27
CA LYS A 192 -21.53 16.04 6.61
C LYS A 192 -21.24 17.37 7.32
N GLU A 193 -22.02 17.71 8.35
CA GLU A 193 -21.75 18.88 9.19
C GLU A 193 -20.47 18.68 10.01
N PRO A 194 -19.50 19.60 9.94
CA PRO A 194 -18.30 19.50 10.75
C PRO A 194 -18.56 20.02 12.17
N ILE A 195 -17.96 19.37 13.15
CA ILE A 195 -17.92 19.86 14.54
C ILE A 195 -16.65 20.70 14.78
N ALA A 196 -16.72 21.59 15.76
CA ALA A 196 -15.53 22.19 16.33
C ALA A 196 -14.86 21.13 17.20
N CYS A 197 -13.59 20.83 16.92
CA CYS A 197 -12.77 19.96 17.75
C CYS A 197 -11.78 20.84 18.50
N GLU A 198 -11.54 20.50 19.77
CA GLU A 198 -10.54 21.13 20.64
C GLU A 198 -9.12 20.73 20.25
#